data_AF-M5SUK3-F1
#
_entry.id   AF-M5SUK3-F1
#
_cell.length_a   1.000
_cell.length_b   1.000
_cell.length_c   1.000
_cell.angle_alpha   90.00
_cell.angle_beta   90.00
_cell.angle_gamma   90.00
#
_symmetry.space_group_name_H-M   'P 1'
#
loop_
_entity.id
_entity.type
_entity.pdbx_description
1 polymer ?
#
loop_
_entity_poly.entity_id
_entity_poly.type
_entity_poly.pdbx_seq_one_letter_code
_entity_poly.pdbx_strand_id
1 'polypeptide(L)'
;MSVSGESIVLMEIAGPQKTAEGLRQELLQITRPNEGQSSSATGNSTSVTFLLPDQLPDESTIRLVSAVENEPSDLAIAAAARRSGLRYLMRGEIMHATGNPRSEERLSVVWKLVGLDADCPTEGMPISVNQQQISLAYPDLMAISDPHVRLQKAMVRKTLGLLNQSVIRKTVTLAEPRYALGSRAVREGNVFAQHGNWPAAEEIWVQTLESHPGQVGAWINASIAAAARQDFPEAKQRITRAIQLSAFSPVNRTLAKETLVWLELQQRDYHEAFGLPDPPGGWRVTHRDETMATQND
;
A
#
# COMPACT_ATOMS: atom_id res chain seq x y z
N MET A 1 -5.10 -3.65 -5.07
CA MET A 1 -6.39 -3.08 -5.52
C MET A 1 -6.39 -1.54 -5.50
N SER A 2 -7.24 -0.83 -6.25
CA SER A 2 -7.45 0.63 -6.14
C SER A 2 -8.83 0.88 -5.58
N VAL A 3 -8.95 1.75 -4.58
CA VAL A 3 -10.26 2.21 -4.08
C VAL A 3 -10.43 3.72 -4.31
N SER A 4 -9.69 4.26 -5.27
CA SER A 4 -9.76 5.67 -5.64
C SER A 4 -11.18 6.09 -6.02
N GLY A 5 -11.68 7.16 -5.39
CA GLY A 5 -13.05 7.65 -5.60
C GLY A 5 -14.15 6.88 -4.87
N GLU A 6 -13.79 5.85 -4.09
CA GLU A 6 -14.74 5.10 -3.26
C GLU A 6 -14.88 5.75 -1.87
N SER A 7 -16.08 5.60 -1.30
CA SER A 7 -16.30 5.83 0.13
C SER A 7 -16.08 4.54 0.91
N ILE A 8 -15.27 4.61 1.96
CA ILE A 8 -14.86 3.46 2.77
C ILE A 8 -15.33 3.70 4.20
N VAL A 9 -15.97 2.70 4.81
CA VAL A 9 -16.29 2.77 6.24
C VAL A 9 -15.03 2.49 7.05
N LEU A 10 -14.58 3.46 7.83
CA LEU A 10 -13.48 3.31 8.77
C LEU A 10 -14.01 2.74 10.09
N MET A 11 -13.72 1.47 10.32
CA MET A 11 -14.00 0.79 11.57
C MET A 11 -13.06 1.29 12.68
N GLU A 12 -13.32 0.87 13.91
CA GLU A 12 -12.41 1.15 15.02
C GLU A 12 -10.99 0.64 14.74
N ILE A 13 -10.01 1.47 15.13
CA ILE A 13 -8.59 1.13 15.05
C ILE A 13 -8.18 0.52 16.39
N ALA A 14 -7.90 -0.78 16.42
CA ALA A 14 -7.46 -1.45 17.63
C ALA A 14 -6.04 -0.99 18.02
N GLY A 15 -5.80 -0.76 19.31
CA GLY A 15 -4.50 -0.34 19.84
C GLY A 15 -4.59 0.74 20.94
N PRO A 16 -3.48 1.43 21.27
CA PRO A 16 -3.49 2.48 22.29
C PRO A 16 -4.44 3.61 21.90
N GLN A 17 -5.41 3.90 22.78
CA GLN A 17 -6.53 4.79 22.51
C GLN A 17 -6.11 6.16 21.97
N LYS A 18 -5.07 6.79 22.56
CA LYS A 18 -4.56 8.10 22.10
C LYS A 18 -4.02 8.04 20.66
N THR A 19 -3.37 6.94 20.28
CA THR A 19 -2.78 6.77 18.95
C THR A 19 -3.85 6.41 17.93
N ALA A 20 -4.74 5.48 18.27
CA ALA A 20 -5.87 5.08 17.46
C ALA A 20 -6.79 6.27 17.14
N GLU A 21 -7.16 7.04 18.16
CA GLU A 21 -8.03 8.20 17.98
C GLU A 21 -7.37 9.31 17.16
N GLY A 22 -6.08 9.57 17.39
CA GLY A 22 -5.32 10.54 16.58
C GLY A 22 -5.24 10.14 15.11
N LEU A 23 -4.98 8.86 14.81
CA LEU A 23 -4.98 8.35 13.44
C LEU A 23 -6.37 8.44 12.81
N ARG A 24 -7.43 8.07 13.54
CA ARG A 24 -8.82 8.11 13.08
C ARG A 24 -9.23 9.53 12.74
N GLN A 25 -8.99 10.49 13.63
CA GLN A 25 -9.33 11.89 13.42
C GLN A 25 -8.61 12.48 12.21
N GLU A 26 -7.32 12.17 12.05
CA GLU A 26 -6.56 12.69 10.92
C GLU A 26 -6.97 12.08 9.57
N LEU A 27 -7.31 10.78 9.54
CA LEU A 27 -7.87 10.15 8.34
C LEU A 27 -9.18 10.81 7.93
N LEU A 28 -10.07 11.08 8.89
CA LEU A 28 -11.33 11.77 8.62
C LEU A 28 -11.10 13.22 8.20
N GLN A 29 -10.22 13.95 8.87
CA GLN A 29 -9.98 15.36 8.59
C GLN A 29 -9.42 15.59 7.18
N ILE A 30 -8.48 14.74 6.74
CA ILE A 30 -7.86 14.86 5.41
C ILE A 30 -8.83 14.45 4.29
N THR A 31 -9.79 13.58 4.56
CA THR A 31 -10.71 13.03 3.56
C THR A 31 -12.10 13.67 3.55
N ARG A 32 -12.37 14.62 4.46
CA ARG A 32 -13.63 15.38 4.45
C ARG A 32 -13.77 16.17 3.15
N PRO A 33 -14.94 16.11 2.48
CA PRO A 33 -15.23 17.00 1.37
C PRO A 33 -15.17 18.45 1.88
N ASN A 34 -14.41 19.31 1.21
CA ASN A 34 -14.43 20.75 1.49
C ASN A 34 -15.84 21.29 1.14
N GLU A 35 -16.67 21.58 2.14
CA GLU A 35 -18.04 22.12 1.99
C GLU A 35 -18.10 23.55 1.37
N GLY A 36 -17.04 24.02 0.70
CA GLY A 36 -16.96 25.35 0.09
C GLY A 36 -16.68 25.38 -1.41
N GLN A 37 -16.42 24.24 -2.07
CA GLN A 37 -16.20 24.20 -3.52
C GLN A 37 -17.43 23.66 -4.23
N SER A 38 -18.37 24.56 -4.50
CA SER A 38 -19.47 24.32 -5.43
C SER A 38 -18.92 23.89 -6.79
N SER A 39 -19.20 22.64 -7.14
CA SER A 39 -19.59 22.18 -8.48
C SER A 39 -19.03 22.99 -9.66
N SER A 40 -17.80 22.71 -10.07
CA SER A 40 -17.46 22.72 -11.49
C SER A 40 -17.16 21.29 -11.92
N ALA A 41 -18.13 20.72 -12.64
CA ALA A 41 -18.06 19.39 -13.21
C ALA A 41 -16.96 19.36 -14.28
N THR A 42 -15.79 18.84 -13.90
CA THR A 42 -14.87 17.99 -14.69
C THR A 42 -13.55 17.90 -13.90
N GLY A 43 -13.45 16.93 -13.00
CA GLY A 43 -12.21 16.63 -12.31
C GLY A 43 -12.34 15.30 -11.60
N ASN A 44 -11.65 14.27 -12.10
CA ASN A 44 -11.57 12.96 -11.48
C ASN A 44 -11.28 13.10 -9.98
N SER A 45 -12.27 12.83 -9.12
CA SER A 45 -12.05 12.75 -7.68
C SER A 45 -11.34 11.44 -7.36
N THR A 46 -10.02 11.42 -7.53
CA THR A 46 -9.17 10.26 -7.25
C THR A 46 -8.93 10.03 -5.75
N SER A 47 -9.71 10.68 -4.89
CA SER A 47 -9.54 10.68 -3.44
C SER A 47 -10.57 9.78 -2.77
N VAL A 48 -10.08 8.86 -1.94
CA VAL A 48 -10.89 8.07 -1.00
C VAL A 48 -11.54 8.97 0.05
N THR A 49 -12.80 8.70 0.37
CA THR A 49 -13.52 9.35 1.49
C THR A 49 -13.77 8.34 2.61
N PHE A 50 -13.46 8.71 3.85
CA PHE A 50 -13.78 7.88 5.01
C PHE A 50 -15.08 8.30 5.67
N LEU A 51 -15.90 7.30 6.01
CA LEU A 51 -17.13 7.44 6.77
C LEU A 51 -17.02 6.63 8.06
N LEU A 52 -17.57 7.15 9.14
CA LEU A 52 -17.71 6.38 10.38
C LEU A 52 -19.00 5.53 10.35
N PRO A 53 -19.07 4.42 11.10
CA PRO A 53 -20.26 3.57 11.15
C PRO A 53 -21.55 4.30 11.58
N ASP A 54 -21.43 5.31 12.43
CA ASP A 54 -22.54 6.17 12.90
C ASP A 54 -23.04 7.18 11.86
N GLN A 55 -22.29 7.37 10.76
CA GLN A 55 -22.68 8.21 9.64
C GLN A 55 -23.45 7.44 8.55
N LEU A 56 -23.60 6.12 8.71
CA LEU A 56 -24.39 5.32 7.79
C LEU A 56 -25.89 5.58 8.03
N PRO A 57 -26.70 5.74 6.97
CA PRO A 57 -28.14 5.92 7.11
C PRO A 57 -28.77 4.75 7.87
N ASP A 58 -29.36 5.07 9.01
CA ASP A 58 -29.90 4.12 9.97
C ASP A 58 -31.33 3.70 9.57
N GLU A 59 -31.48 3.09 8.39
CA GLU A 59 -32.76 2.53 7.95
C GLU A 59 -32.79 1.00 8.12
N SER A 60 -32.90 0.50 9.36
CA SER A 60 -33.90 -0.55 9.72
C SER A 60 -33.67 -1.19 11.11
N THR A 61 -34.68 -1.03 11.98
CA THR A 61 -35.54 -2.02 12.67
C THR A 61 -35.05 -3.41 13.14
N ILE A 62 -33.84 -3.90 12.85
CA ILE A 62 -33.38 -5.19 13.37
C ILE A 62 -32.01 -5.03 14.03
N ARG A 63 -32.04 -4.74 15.33
CA ARG A 63 -30.87 -4.88 16.21
C ARG A 63 -30.65 -6.36 16.48
N LEU A 64 -29.79 -7.00 15.69
CA LEU A 64 -29.17 -8.25 16.11
C LEU A 64 -28.21 -7.90 17.27
N VAL A 65 -28.66 -8.21 18.47
CA VAL A 65 -27.98 -7.94 19.73
C VAL A 65 -26.71 -8.79 19.77
N SER A 66 -25.56 -8.11 19.71
CA SER A 66 -24.28 -8.68 20.14
C SER A 66 -24.39 -9.14 21.59
N ALA A 67 -23.81 -10.29 21.94
CA ALA A 67 -23.75 -10.79 23.32
C ALA A 67 -22.86 -9.93 24.25
N VAL A 68 -22.31 -8.82 23.74
CA VAL A 68 -21.58 -7.81 24.48
C VAL A 68 -22.34 -6.49 24.36
N GLU A 69 -22.89 -6.01 25.48
CA GLU A 69 -23.61 -4.75 25.56
C GLU A 69 -22.70 -3.59 25.09
N ASN A 70 -23.12 -2.88 24.03
CA ASN A 70 -22.58 -1.63 23.47
C ASN A 70 -21.59 -1.65 22.30
N GLU A 71 -21.29 -2.79 21.67
CA GLU A 71 -20.55 -2.77 20.38
C GLU A 71 -21.45 -3.17 19.21
N PRO A 72 -21.64 -2.30 18.18
CA PRO A 72 -22.34 -2.69 16.96
C PRO A 72 -21.58 -3.84 16.29
N SER A 73 -22.30 -4.94 16.00
CA SER A 73 -21.71 -6.11 15.35
C SER A 73 -21.11 -5.72 13.99
N ASP A 74 -19.88 -6.16 13.71
CA ASP A 74 -19.22 -6.00 12.39
C ASP A 74 -20.14 -6.41 11.23
N LEU A 75 -20.99 -7.42 11.45
CA LEU A 75 -21.97 -7.89 10.48
C LEU A 75 -23.11 -6.87 10.23
N ALA A 76 -23.55 -6.18 11.28
CA ALA A 76 -24.58 -5.15 11.18
C ALA A 76 -24.05 -3.91 10.44
N ILE A 77 -22.79 -3.52 10.73
CA ILE A 77 -22.13 -2.42 10.02
C ILE A 77 -21.90 -2.77 8.56
N ALA A 78 -21.43 -3.99 8.26
CA ALA A 78 -21.29 -4.48 6.89
C ALA A 78 -22.62 -4.45 6.11
N ALA A 79 -23.72 -4.84 6.76
CA ALA A 79 -25.05 -4.81 6.15
C ALA A 79 -25.56 -3.38 5.92
N ALA A 80 -25.30 -2.45 6.84
CA ALA A 80 -25.64 -1.02 6.67
C ALA A 80 -24.81 -0.37 5.55
N ALA A 81 -23.51 -0.66 5.52
CA ALA A 81 -22.60 -0.18 4.49
C ALA A 81 -23.01 -0.65 3.09
N ARG A 82 -23.31 -1.95 2.93
CA ARG A 82 -23.76 -2.51 1.64
C ARG A 82 -25.06 -1.86 1.16
N ARG A 83 -26.01 -1.60 2.06
CA ARG A 83 -27.27 -0.90 1.73
C ARG A 83 -27.07 0.55 1.31
N SER A 84 -26.02 1.17 1.83
CA SER A 84 -25.61 2.53 1.46
C SER A 84 -24.79 2.57 0.16
N GLY A 85 -24.68 1.45 -0.56
CA GLY A 85 -23.91 1.33 -1.79
C GLY A 85 -22.39 1.32 -1.58
N LEU A 86 -21.93 1.18 -0.34
CA LEU A 86 -20.50 1.09 -0.04
C LEU A 86 -19.99 -0.33 -0.26
N ARG A 87 -18.79 -0.41 -0.81
CA ARG A 87 -18.18 -1.68 -1.25
C ARG A 87 -17.08 -2.19 -0.33
N TYR A 88 -16.57 -1.32 0.55
CA TYR A 88 -15.42 -1.64 1.40
C TYR A 88 -15.60 -1.15 2.84
N LEU A 89 -15.10 -1.97 3.76
CA LEU A 89 -14.82 -1.59 5.15
C LEU A 89 -13.31 -1.60 5.36
N MET A 90 -12.79 -0.71 6.20
CA MET A 90 -11.39 -0.68 6.58
C MET A 90 -11.25 -0.77 8.09
N ARG A 91 -10.46 -1.75 8.55
CA ARG A 91 -10.11 -1.95 9.95
C ARG A 91 -8.61 -1.76 10.14
N GLY A 92 -8.20 -1.11 11.21
CA GLY A 92 -6.79 -0.95 11.57
C GLY A 92 -6.45 -1.66 12.87
N GLU A 93 -5.24 -2.18 12.95
CA GLU A 93 -4.66 -2.68 14.20
C GLU A 93 -3.24 -2.11 14.35
N ILE A 94 -3.00 -1.39 15.44
CA ILE A 94 -1.68 -0.83 15.74
C ILE A 94 -0.81 -1.93 16.33
N MET A 95 0.22 -2.31 15.57
CA MET A 95 1.20 -3.31 15.99
C MET A 95 2.38 -2.61 16.65
N HIS A 96 2.71 -2.98 17.87
CA HIS A 96 3.94 -2.55 18.54
C HIS A 96 4.98 -3.66 18.43
N ALA A 97 5.91 -3.53 17.47
CA ALA A 97 6.87 -4.59 17.14
C ALA A 97 7.83 -4.99 18.30
N THR A 98 7.92 -4.20 19.38
CA THR A 98 8.88 -4.44 20.46
C THR A 98 8.37 -4.05 21.85
N GLY A 99 7.14 -4.44 22.21
CA GLY A 99 6.68 -4.44 23.62
C GLY A 99 6.67 -3.09 24.35
N ASN A 100 6.95 -1.98 23.66
CA ASN A 100 6.93 -0.64 24.22
C ASN A 100 5.77 0.14 23.57
N PRO A 101 4.68 0.40 24.31
CA PRO A 101 3.46 1.03 23.79
C PRO A 101 3.65 2.50 23.36
N ARG A 102 4.85 3.07 23.57
CA ARG A 102 5.24 4.43 23.16
C ARG A 102 6.65 4.45 22.52
N SER A 103 6.87 3.70 21.45
CA SER A 103 8.06 3.98 20.63
C SER A 103 7.83 5.30 19.88
N GLU A 104 8.52 6.36 20.29
CA GLU A 104 8.57 7.65 19.57
C GLU A 104 9.27 7.52 18.20
N GLU A 105 9.89 6.37 17.94
CA GLU A 105 10.71 6.11 16.76
C GLU A 105 9.93 5.44 15.62
N ARG A 106 8.90 4.64 15.93
CA ARG A 106 8.18 3.82 14.95
C ARG A 106 6.70 3.65 15.27
N LEU A 107 5.89 3.66 14.22
CA LEU A 107 4.48 3.29 14.26
C LEU A 107 4.19 2.26 13.16
N SER A 108 3.73 1.08 13.55
CA SER A 108 3.27 0.03 12.61
C SER A 108 1.76 -0.16 12.77
N VAL A 109 1.04 -0.25 11.65
CA VAL A 109 -0.40 -0.47 11.60
C VAL A 109 -0.67 -1.53 10.53
N VAL A 110 -1.43 -2.56 10.89
CA VAL A 110 -1.99 -3.50 9.93
C VAL A 110 -3.39 -3.05 9.58
N TRP A 111 -3.58 -2.62 8.34
CA TRP A 111 -4.91 -2.38 7.83
C TRP A 111 -5.48 -3.64 7.21
N LYS A 112 -6.78 -3.83 7.35
CA LYS A 112 -7.56 -4.85 6.66
C LYS A 112 -8.67 -4.16 5.91
N LEU A 113 -8.59 -4.19 4.59
CA LEU A 113 -9.64 -3.73 3.70
C LEU A 113 -10.54 -4.93 3.39
N VAL A 114 -11.77 -4.90 3.84
CA VAL A 114 -12.75 -5.98 3.67
C VAL A 114 -13.71 -5.57 2.56
N GLY A 115 -13.67 -6.29 1.44
CA GLY A 115 -14.69 -6.18 0.40
C GLY A 115 -16.02 -6.72 0.87
N LEU A 116 -17.10 -5.99 0.58
CA LEU A 116 -18.47 -6.35 0.97
C LEU A 116 -19.19 -7.20 -0.08
N ASP A 117 -18.66 -7.25 -1.31
CA ASP A 117 -19.23 -7.98 -2.43
C ASP A 117 -18.27 -9.07 -2.93
N ALA A 118 -18.81 -10.04 -3.68
CA ALA A 118 -18.04 -11.21 -4.13
C ALA A 118 -16.90 -10.89 -5.11
N ASP A 119 -16.98 -9.75 -5.78
CA ASP A 119 -15.97 -9.20 -6.70
C ASP A 119 -14.94 -8.31 -5.99
N CYS A 120 -15.11 -8.06 -4.69
CA CYS A 120 -14.21 -7.26 -3.87
C CYS A 120 -13.40 -8.16 -2.91
N PRO A 121 -12.13 -8.48 -3.22
CA PRO A 121 -11.26 -9.20 -2.28
C PRO A 121 -11.08 -8.46 -0.94
N THR A 122 -10.84 -9.25 0.10
CA THR A 122 -10.32 -8.76 1.38
C THR A 122 -8.79 -8.75 1.32
N GLU A 123 -8.17 -7.59 1.55
CA GLU A 123 -6.72 -7.40 1.48
C GLU A 123 -6.18 -6.89 2.83
N GLY A 124 -5.01 -7.42 3.23
CA GLY A 124 -4.22 -6.88 4.34
C GLY A 124 -3.19 -5.88 3.81
N MET A 125 -3.11 -4.70 4.42
CA MET A 125 -2.14 -3.64 4.12
C MET A 125 -1.37 -3.28 5.38
N PRO A 126 -0.37 -4.09 5.75
CA PRO A 126 0.57 -3.77 6.81
C PRO A 126 1.50 -2.61 6.40
N ILE A 127 1.50 -1.55 7.21
CA ILE A 127 2.26 -0.32 7.02
C ILE A 127 3.12 -0.05 8.25
N SER A 128 4.35 0.38 8.03
CA SER A 128 5.17 0.96 9.10
C SER A 128 5.82 2.27 8.66
N VAL A 129 5.94 3.19 9.61
CA VAL A 129 6.65 4.45 9.46
C VAL A 129 7.63 4.62 10.61
N ASN A 130 8.82 5.12 10.30
CA ASN A 130 9.83 5.45 11.30
C ASN A 130 10.32 6.90 11.13
N GLN A 131 10.88 7.49 12.18
CA GLN A 131 11.33 8.90 12.16
C GLN A 131 12.40 9.18 11.10
N GLN A 132 13.32 8.24 10.87
CA GLN A 132 14.42 8.40 9.91
C GLN A 132 13.90 8.46 8.45
N GLN A 133 12.89 7.67 8.12
CA GLN A 133 12.23 7.68 6.82
C GLN A 133 11.38 8.93 6.66
N ILE A 134 10.78 9.43 7.74
CA ILE A 134 9.94 10.64 7.69
C ILE A 134 10.78 11.87 7.29
N SER A 135 11.98 12.03 7.83
CA SER A 135 12.83 13.19 7.48
C SER A 135 13.19 13.24 6.00
N LEU A 136 13.34 12.07 5.36
CA LEU A 136 13.63 11.93 3.93
C LEU A 136 12.38 12.03 3.06
N ALA A 137 11.29 11.35 3.44
CA ALA A 137 10.09 11.22 2.61
C ALA A 137 9.09 12.38 2.78
N TYR A 138 9.05 13.00 3.95
CA TYR A 138 8.09 14.05 4.33
C TYR A 138 8.79 15.16 5.12
N PRO A 139 9.70 15.93 4.48
CA PRO A 139 10.50 16.95 5.17
C PRO A 139 9.64 18.04 5.80
N ASP A 140 8.44 18.29 5.27
CA ASP A 140 7.48 19.24 5.83
C ASP A 140 6.97 18.85 7.22
N LEU A 141 6.92 17.55 7.54
CA LEU A 141 6.52 17.06 8.85
C LEU A 141 7.60 17.30 9.93
N MET A 142 8.83 17.66 9.54
CA MET A 142 9.90 17.97 10.48
C MET A 142 9.67 19.28 11.25
N ALA A 143 8.78 20.15 10.77
CA ALA A 143 8.36 21.35 11.49
C ALA A 143 7.51 21.03 12.75
N ILE A 144 6.96 19.82 12.84
CA ILE A 144 6.16 19.37 13.98
C ILE A 144 7.11 18.91 15.08
N SER A 145 7.04 19.53 16.26
CA SER A 145 7.93 19.22 17.39
C SER A 145 7.63 17.85 18.02
N ASP A 146 6.36 17.45 18.10
CA ASP A 146 5.95 16.17 18.71
C ASP A 146 6.21 14.99 17.74
N PRO A 147 7.13 14.06 18.08
CA PRO A 147 7.43 12.88 17.26
C PRO A 147 6.20 11.98 17.01
N HIS A 148 5.27 11.88 17.97
CA HIS A 148 4.09 11.05 17.84
C HIS A 148 3.11 11.60 16.81
N VAL A 149 2.85 12.91 16.85
CA VAL A 149 2.00 13.58 15.85
C VAL A 149 2.62 13.45 14.46
N ARG A 150 3.95 13.52 14.37
CA ARG A 150 4.69 13.33 13.13
C ARG A 150 4.48 11.93 12.54
N LEU A 151 4.63 10.89 13.36
CA LEU A 151 4.39 9.49 12.97
C LEU A 151 2.94 9.28 12.53
N GLN A 152 1.98 9.85 13.25
CA GLN A 152 0.56 9.75 12.90
C GLN A 152 0.29 10.37 11.52
N LYS A 153 0.71 11.62 11.29
CA LYS A 153 0.50 12.28 9.99
C LYS A 153 1.22 11.55 8.84
N ALA A 154 2.42 11.03 9.09
CA ALA A 154 3.13 10.21 8.10
C ALA A 154 2.40 8.89 7.80
N MET A 155 1.88 8.22 8.84
CA MET A 155 1.09 6.98 8.70
C MET A 155 -0.18 7.24 7.89
N VAL A 156 -0.89 8.34 8.16
CA VAL A 156 -2.09 8.73 7.39
C VAL A 156 -1.75 8.98 5.92
N ARG A 157 -0.69 9.74 5.64
CA ARG A 157 -0.24 9.98 4.25
C ARG A 157 0.13 8.68 3.54
N LYS A 158 0.85 7.79 4.21
CA LYS A 158 1.24 6.49 3.64
C LYS A 158 0.02 5.59 3.41
N THR A 159 -0.95 5.62 4.32
CA THR A 159 -2.22 4.88 4.22
C THR A 159 -3.05 5.38 3.03
N LEU A 160 -3.27 6.69 2.94
CA LEU A 160 -3.98 7.31 1.82
C LEU A 160 -3.24 7.08 0.49
N GLY A 161 -1.91 7.13 0.50
CA GLY A 161 -1.08 6.78 -0.64
C GLY A 161 -1.32 5.34 -1.11
N LEU A 162 -1.49 4.38 -0.21
CA LEU A 162 -1.79 3.00 -0.61
C LEU A 162 -3.22 2.85 -1.14
N LEU A 163 -4.20 3.47 -0.50
CA LEU A 163 -5.61 3.39 -0.91
C LEU A 163 -5.90 4.11 -2.24
N ASN A 164 -5.27 5.28 -2.45
CA ASN A 164 -5.36 6.05 -3.69
C ASN A 164 -4.41 5.53 -4.79
N GLN A 165 -3.65 4.47 -4.51
CA GLN A 165 -2.61 3.91 -5.38
C GLN A 165 -1.55 4.91 -5.85
N SER A 166 -0.72 5.35 -4.92
CA SER A 166 0.62 5.81 -5.20
C SER A 166 1.61 4.96 -4.42
N VAL A 167 1.78 3.68 -4.80
CA VAL A 167 3.01 2.98 -4.44
C VAL A 167 4.15 3.69 -5.18
N ILE A 168 4.91 4.46 -4.39
CA ILE A 168 6.31 4.86 -4.60
C ILE A 168 6.65 5.26 -6.04
N ARG A 169 6.10 6.39 -6.47
CA ARG A 169 6.41 7.03 -7.77
C ARG A 169 7.87 7.48 -7.92
N LYS A 170 8.72 7.31 -6.88
CA LYS A 170 10.05 7.95 -6.79
C LYS A 170 11.25 7.02 -6.59
N THR A 171 11.08 5.71 -6.44
CA THR A 171 12.23 4.84 -6.06
C THR A 171 12.38 3.56 -6.87
N VAL A 172 11.54 3.33 -7.88
CA VAL A 172 11.63 2.10 -8.69
C VAL A 172 11.75 2.43 -10.17
N THR A 173 12.82 1.94 -10.77
CA THR A 173 13.07 2.03 -12.21
C THR A 173 12.30 0.93 -12.92
N LEU A 174 11.35 1.30 -13.78
CA LEU A 174 10.62 0.34 -14.62
C LEU A 174 11.46 -0.02 -15.85
N ALA A 175 11.38 -1.29 -16.27
CA ALA A 175 11.97 -1.73 -17.52
C ALA A 175 11.16 -1.18 -18.72
N GLU A 176 11.85 -0.58 -19.69
CA GLU A 176 11.25 0.01 -20.90
C GLU A 176 11.81 -0.64 -22.18
N PRO A 177 11.44 -1.89 -22.47
CA PRO A 177 11.90 -2.56 -23.68
C PRO A 177 11.33 -1.87 -24.93
N ARG A 178 12.15 -1.74 -25.98
CA ARG A 178 11.74 -1.12 -27.27
C ARG A 178 11.64 -2.10 -28.43
N TYR A 179 12.49 -3.12 -28.46
CA TYR A 179 12.70 -3.95 -29.66
C TYR A 179 12.30 -5.42 -29.50
N ALA A 180 11.96 -5.85 -28.29
CA ALA A 180 11.57 -7.23 -28.03
C ALA A 180 10.07 -7.45 -28.25
N LEU A 181 9.64 -8.68 -28.53
CA LEU A 181 8.22 -9.00 -28.68
C LEU A 181 7.46 -8.73 -27.37
N GLY A 182 6.27 -8.14 -27.46
CA GLY A 182 5.52 -7.67 -26.29
C GLY A 182 5.99 -6.33 -25.71
N SER A 183 7.03 -5.69 -26.25
CA SER A 183 7.55 -4.39 -25.75
C SER A 183 6.50 -3.28 -25.69
N ARG A 184 5.55 -3.26 -26.64
CA ARG A 184 4.47 -2.28 -26.65
C ARG A 184 3.54 -2.45 -25.45
N ALA A 185 3.13 -3.68 -25.16
CA ALA A 185 2.27 -4.00 -24.01
C ALA A 185 2.99 -3.71 -22.69
N VAL A 186 4.30 -4.01 -22.58
CA VAL A 186 5.07 -3.63 -21.38
C VAL A 186 5.04 -2.12 -21.14
N ARG A 187 5.28 -1.31 -22.19
CA ARG A 187 5.24 0.15 -22.07
C ARG A 187 3.84 0.67 -21.77
N GLU A 188 2.79 0.04 -22.27
CA GLU A 188 1.41 0.35 -21.93
C GLU A 188 1.15 0.12 -20.44
N GLY A 189 1.55 -1.04 -19.88
CA GLY A 189 1.50 -1.27 -18.44
C GLY A 189 2.31 -0.23 -17.66
N ASN A 190 3.47 0.21 -18.16
CA ASN A 190 4.25 1.27 -17.52
C ASN A 190 3.49 2.60 -17.47
N VAL A 191 2.68 2.92 -18.48
CA VAL A 191 1.82 4.12 -18.43
C VAL A 191 0.82 3.99 -17.28
N PHE A 192 0.17 2.84 -17.10
CA PHE A 192 -0.73 2.63 -15.95
C PHE A 192 0.01 2.78 -14.62
N ALA A 193 1.19 2.18 -14.48
CA ALA A 193 2.01 2.29 -13.26
C ALA A 193 2.48 3.74 -12.99
N GLN A 194 2.85 4.49 -14.03
CA GLN A 194 3.22 5.92 -13.91
C GLN A 194 2.05 6.79 -13.44
N HIS A 195 0.81 6.38 -13.74
CA HIS A 195 -0.42 7.00 -13.24
C HIS A 195 -0.88 6.42 -11.89
N GLY A 196 -0.09 5.52 -11.29
CA GLY A 196 -0.39 4.90 -10.00
C GLY A 196 -1.23 3.62 -10.10
N ASN A 197 -1.78 3.28 -11.26
CA ASN A 197 -2.63 2.09 -11.42
C ASN A 197 -1.80 0.81 -11.58
N TRP A 198 -1.21 0.36 -10.46
CA TRP A 198 -0.36 -0.83 -10.40
C TRP A 198 -1.07 -2.15 -10.69
N PRO A 199 -2.33 -2.39 -10.29
CA PRO A 199 -3.05 -3.62 -10.65
C PRO A 199 -3.32 -3.73 -12.14
N ALA A 200 -3.76 -2.65 -12.80
CA ALA A 200 -3.93 -2.67 -14.25
C ALA A 200 -2.59 -2.86 -14.97
N ALA A 201 -1.52 -2.22 -14.44
CA ALA A 201 -0.17 -2.44 -14.96
C ALA A 201 0.28 -3.91 -14.80
N GLU A 202 0.05 -4.51 -13.63
CA GLU A 202 0.37 -5.91 -13.35
C GLU A 202 -0.39 -6.85 -14.28
N GLU A 203 -1.69 -6.62 -14.46
CA GLU A 203 -2.53 -7.41 -15.37
C GLU A 203 -1.95 -7.40 -16.79
N ILE A 204 -1.61 -6.23 -17.33
CA ILE A 204 -1.01 -6.09 -18.66
C ILE A 204 0.34 -6.81 -18.73
N TRP A 205 1.19 -6.67 -17.72
CA TRP A 205 2.48 -7.35 -17.70
C TRP A 205 2.33 -8.87 -17.60
N VAL A 206 1.40 -9.38 -16.78
CA VAL A 206 1.12 -10.82 -16.66
C VAL A 206 0.55 -11.38 -17.97
N GLN A 207 -0.41 -10.72 -18.61
CA GLN A 207 -0.92 -11.10 -19.94
C GLN A 207 0.18 -11.06 -21.00
N THR A 208 1.12 -10.10 -20.89
CA THR A 208 2.30 -10.05 -21.75
C THR A 208 3.19 -11.27 -21.54
N LEU A 209 3.31 -11.79 -20.31
CA LEU A 209 4.08 -12.99 -20.02
C LEU A 209 3.44 -14.27 -20.51
N GLU A 210 2.11 -14.35 -20.55
CA GLU A 210 1.38 -15.48 -21.14
C GLU A 210 1.64 -15.57 -22.64
N SER A 211 1.58 -14.43 -23.34
CA SER A 211 1.79 -14.34 -24.78
C SER A 211 3.26 -14.32 -25.19
N HIS A 212 4.14 -13.75 -24.35
CA HIS A 212 5.56 -13.56 -24.61
C HIS A 212 6.42 -13.94 -23.38
N PRO A 213 6.56 -15.24 -23.06
CA PRO A 213 7.27 -15.68 -21.85
C PRO A 213 8.75 -15.28 -21.77
N GLY A 214 9.36 -14.91 -22.90
CA GLY A 214 10.74 -14.41 -22.98
C GLY A 214 10.89 -12.92 -22.72
N GLN A 215 9.81 -12.17 -22.50
CA GLN A 215 9.84 -10.73 -22.37
C GLN A 215 10.36 -10.30 -20.99
N VAL A 216 11.68 -10.16 -20.86
CA VAL A 216 12.38 -9.87 -19.59
C VAL A 216 11.84 -8.64 -18.87
N GLY A 217 11.54 -7.57 -19.59
CA GLY A 217 10.99 -6.35 -18.98
C GLY A 217 9.64 -6.55 -18.30
N ALA A 218 8.78 -7.44 -18.82
CA ALA A 218 7.51 -7.77 -18.19
C ALA A 218 7.74 -8.55 -16.87
N TRP A 219 8.70 -9.48 -16.85
CA TRP A 219 9.07 -10.19 -15.61
C TRP A 219 9.61 -9.24 -14.52
N ILE A 220 10.46 -8.27 -14.90
CA ILE A 220 10.97 -7.25 -13.96
C ILE A 220 9.80 -6.43 -13.40
N ASN A 221 8.97 -5.85 -14.26
CA ASN A 221 7.91 -4.94 -13.82
C ASN A 221 6.80 -5.67 -13.03
N ALA A 222 6.43 -6.89 -13.44
CA ALA A 222 5.49 -7.73 -12.69
C ALA A 222 6.04 -8.13 -11.31
N SER A 223 7.36 -8.29 -11.16
CA SER A 223 7.94 -8.55 -9.83
C SER A 223 7.80 -7.35 -8.89
N ILE A 224 7.93 -6.14 -9.42
CA ILE A 224 7.75 -4.90 -8.67
C ILE A 224 6.29 -4.77 -8.21
N ALA A 225 5.32 -5.05 -9.09
CA ALA A 225 3.91 -5.06 -8.72
C ALA A 225 3.60 -6.11 -7.64
N ALA A 226 4.14 -7.33 -7.77
CA ALA A 226 3.98 -8.37 -6.75
C ALA A 226 4.54 -7.92 -5.39
N ALA A 227 5.71 -7.27 -5.37
CA ALA A 227 6.28 -6.70 -4.15
C ALA A 227 5.43 -5.54 -3.60
N ALA A 228 4.83 -4.72 -4.46
CA ALA A 228 3.94 -3.62 -4.06
C ALA A 228 2.68 -4.12 -3.35
N ARG A 229 2.15 -5.29 -3.72
CA ARG A 229 1.09 -6.02 -2.99
C ARG A 229 1.64 -6.97 -1.92
N GLN A 230 2.94 -6.85 -1.58
CA GLN A 230 3.64 -7.58 -0.52
C GLN A 230 3.68 -9.10 -0.68
N ASP A 231 3.49 -9.59 -1.90
CA ASP A 231 3.74 -11.00 -2.25
C ASP A 231 5.22 -11.18 -2.60
N PHE A 232 6.05 -11.12 -1.56
CA PHE A 232 7.49 -11.29 -1.68
C PHE A 232 7.90 -12.66 -2.26
N PRO A 233 7.23 -13.79 -1.94
CA PRO A 233 7.51 -15.06 -2.60
C PRO A 233 7.35 -15.00 -4.13
N GLU A 234 6.21 -14.52 -4.62
CA GLU A 234 5.96 -14.43 -6.06
C GLU A 234 6.87 -13.39 -6.72
N ALA A 235 7.08 -12.24 -6.07
CA ALA A 235 8.00 -11.22 -6.55
C ALA A 235 9.43 -11.78 -6.72
N LYS A 236 9.92 -12.56 -5.74
CA LYS A 236 11.23 -13.24 -5.83
C LYS A 236 11.28 -14.26 -6.96
N GLN A 237 10.21 -15.01 -7.18
CA GLN A 237 10.14 -15.95 -8.29
C GLN A 237 10.23 -15.24 -9.64
N ARG A 238 9.41 -14.20 -9.85
CA ARG A 238 9.37 -13.39 -11.08
C ARG A 238 10.71 -12.74 -11.37
N ILE A 239 11.36 -12.11 -10.38
CA ILE A 239 12.65 -11.45 -10.61
C ILE A 239 13.79 -12.44 -10.82
N THR A 240 13.76 -13.60 -10.14
CA THR A 240 14.73 -14.68 -10.39
C THR A 240 14.62 -15.18 -11.83
N ARG A 241 13.38 -15.31 -12.35
CA ARG A 241 13.16 -15.65 -13.76
C ARG A 241 13.67 -14.58 -14.72
N ALA A 242 13.45 -13.30 -14.41
CA ALA A 242 14.01 -12.20 -15.19
C ALA A 242 15.54 -12.33 -15.28
N ILE A 243 16.24 -12.48 -14.16
CA ILE A 243 17.71 -12.61 -14.12
C ILE A 243 18.21 -13.77 -15.00
N GLN A 244 17.52 -14.92 -14.98
CA GLN A 244 17.86 -16.07 -15.82
C GLN A 244 17.71 -15.75 -17.32
N LEU A 245 16.65 -15.05 -17.70
CA LEU A 245 16.39 -14.67 -19.09
C LEU A 245 17.29 -13.52 -19.58
N SER A 246 17.81 -12.69 -18.66
CA SER A 246 18.71 -11.57 -18.97
C SER A 246 20.14 -11.97 -19.35
N ALA A 247 20.44 -13.26 -19.54
CA ALA A 247 21.81 -13.75 -19.74
C ALA A 247 22.58 -13.00 -20.85
N PHE A 248 21.89 -12.61 -21.92
CA PHE A 248 22.46 -11.91 -23.09
C PHE A 248 22.07 -10.42 -23.17
N SER A 249 21.45 -9.86 -22.13
CA SER A 249 21.07 -8.45 -22.08
C SER A 249 21.64 -7.80 -20.82
N PRO A 250 22.84 -7.19 -20.91
CA PRO A 250 23.49 -6.57 -19.75
C PRO A 250 22.59 -5.56 -19.03
N VAL A 251 21.88 -4.71 -19.78
CA VAL A 251 20.97 -3.69 -19.23
C VAL A 251 19.86 -4.33 -18.40
N ASN A 252 19.14 -5.32 -18.95
CA ASN A 252 18.07 -6.00 -18.21
C ASN A 252 18.62 -6.83 -17.05
N ARG A 253 19.85 -7.35 -17.17
CA ARG A 253 20.49 -8.10 -16.09
C ARG A 253 20.84 -7.21 -14.91
N THR A 254 21.38 -6.01 -15.17
CA THR A 254 21.67 -5.00 -14.15
C THR A 254 20.38 -4.57 -13.46
N LEU A 255 19.37 -4.15 -14.24
CA LEU A 255 18.09 -3.71 -13.69
C LEU A 255 17.40 -4.81 -12.87
N ALA A 256 17.43 -6.06 -13.33
CA ALA A 256 16.82 -7.17 -12.60
C ALA A 256 17.52 -7.44 -11.25
N LYS A 257 18.85 -7.26 -11.19
CA LYS A 257 19.62 -7.38 -9.94
C LYS A 257 19.32 -6.24 -8.98
N GLU A 258 19.29 -5.00 -9.48
CA GLU A 258 18.91 -3.82 -8.67
C GLU A 258 17.50 -3.98 -8.10
N THR A 259 16.56 -4.48 -8.92
CA THR A 259 15.18 -4.77 -8.50
C THR A 259 15.13 -5.85 -7.42
N LEU A 260 15.97 -6.90 -7.53
CA LEU A 260 16.07 -7.92 -6.48
C LEU A 260 16.59 -7.33 -5.16
N VAL A 261 17.61 -6.46 -5.21
CA VAL A 261 18.12 -5.77 -4.01
C VAL A 261 17.03 -4.89 -3.39
N TRP A 262 16.36 -4.08 -4.20
CA TRP A 262 15.23 -3.26 -3.75
C TRP A 262 14.14 -4.10 -3.08
N LEU A 263 13.75 -5.22 -3.70
CA LEU A 263 12.74 -6.15 -3.15
C LEU A 263 13.18 -6.72 -1.80
N GLU A 264 14.44 -7.12 -1.67
CA GLU A 264 14.95 -7.65 -0.39
C GLU A 264 14.95 -6.59 0.71
N LEU A 265 15.27 -5.34 0.39
CA LEU A 265 15.16 -4.23 1.33
C LEU A 265 13.70 -4.00 1.75
N GLN A 266 12.75 -4.03 0.81
CA GLN A 266 11.32 -3.93 1.13
C GLN A 266 10.84 -5.08 2.01
N GLN A 267 11.28 -6.31 1.73
CA GLN A 267 10.93 -7.46 2.55
C GLN A 267 11.55 -7.35 3.95
N ARG A 268 12.78 -6.87 4.09
CA ARG A 268 13.38 -6.63 5.40
C ARG A 268 12.62 -5.60 6.20
N ASP A 269 12.31 -4.46 5.59
CA ASP A 269 11.52 -3.41 6.22
C ASP A 269 10.16 -3.97 6.68
N TYR A 270 9.54 -4.84 5.88
CA TYR A 270 8.32 -5.57 6.27
C TYR A 270 8.55 -6.49 7.48
N HIS A 271 9.54 -7.38 7.44
CA HIS A 271 9.81 -8.30 8.56
C HIS A 271 10.13 -7.53 9.86
N GLU A 272 10.94 -6.48 9.78
CA GLU A 272 11.31 -5.62 10.90
C GLU A 272 10.12 -4.83 11.45
N ALA A 273 9.24 -4.34 10.56
CA ALA A 273 8.04 -3.62 10.92
C ALA A 273 7.04 -4.46 11.71
N PHE A 274 6.96 -5.76 11.42
CA PHE A 274 5.99 -6.70 12.00
C PHE A 274 6.61 -7.67 13.01
N GLY A 275 7.90 -7.50 13.33
CA GLY A 275 8.61 -8.39 14.27
C GLY A 275 8.60 -9.86 13.80
N LEU A 276 8.59 -10.08 12.48
CA LEU A 276 8.55 -11.42 11.91
C LEU A 276 9.95 -12.04 11.95
N PRO A 277 10.06 -13.36 12.17
CA PRO A 277 11.33 -14.05 12.01
C PRO A 277 11.83 -13.93 10.57
N ASP A 278 13.12 -14.13 10.36
CA ASP A 278 13.70 -14.17 9.02
C ASP A 278 12.93 -15.13 8.10
N PRO A 279 12.79 -14.80 6.80
CA PRO A 279 12.07 -15.67 5.88
C PRO A 279 12.75 -17.05 5.80
N PRO A 280 11.99 -18.14 5.58
CA PRO A 280 12.51 -19.50 5.60
C PRO A 280 13.63 -19.77 4.57
N GLY A 281 13.70 -18.96 3.50
CA GLY A 281 14.77 -19.01 2.50
C GLY A 281 15.98 -18.11 2.79
N GLY A 282 16.01 -17.42 3.93
CA GLY A 282 17.03 -16.43 4.30
C GLY A 282 17.03 -15.17 3.44
N TRP A 283 17.95 -14.26 3.75
CA TRP A 283 18.21 -13.06 2.96
C TRP A 283 19.25 -13.35 1.87
N ARG A 284 18.99 -13.00 0.61
CA ARG A 284 19.94 -13.21 -0.50
C ARG A 284 21.00 -12.10 -0.61
N VAL A 285 20.71 -10.93 -0.07
CA VAL A 285 21.56 -9.73 -0.09
C VAL A 285 22.02 -9.46 1.33
N THR A 286 23.24 -9.86 1.68
CA THR A 286 23.76 -9.78 3.06
C THR A 286 24.32 -8.41 3.44
N HIS A 287 24.56 -7.50 2.48
CA HIS A 287 25.07 -6.15 2.74
C HIS A 287 24.00 -5.09 2.45
N ARG A 288 23.69 -4.26 3.46
CA ARG A 288 23.07 -2.93 3.22
C ARG A 288 24.20 -2.09 2.62
N ASP A 289 24.34 -2.09 1.30
CA ASP A 289 25.38 -1.30 0.66
C ASP A 289 25.06 0.20 0.86
N GLU A 290 25.95 0.88 1.58
CA GLU A 290 25.98 2.33 1.85
C GLU A 290 26.28 3.19 0.60
N THR A 291 26.14 2.66 -0.62
CA THR A 291 26.64 3.31 -1.84
C THR A 291 25.71 4.32 -2.51
N MET A 292 24.62 4.76 -1.88
CA MET A 292 23.82 5.89 -2.41
C MET A 292 24.20 7.26 -1.83
N ALA A 293 25.26 7.36 -1.01
CA ALA A 293 25.67 8.62 -0.37
C ALA A 293 26.92 9.30 -0.97
N THR A 294 27.56 8.72 -2.00
CA THR A 294 28.79 9.28 -2.58
C THR A 294 28.74 9.35 -4.10
N GLN A 295 27.87 10.22 -4.61
CA GLN A 295 28.03 10.79 -5.95
C GLN A 295 27.40 12.18 -5.98
N ASN A 296 28.07 13.11 -5.30
CA ASN A 296 28.05 14.55 -5.54
C ASN A 296 29.22 15.14 -4.75
N ASP A 297 30.42 14.95 -5.30
CA ASP A 297 31.52 15.90 -5.18
C ASP A 297 31.74 16.51 -6.56
#